data_AF-A0A8K0J5W8-F1
#
_entry.id   AF-A0A8K0J5W8-F1
#
_cell.length_a   1.000
_cell.length_b   1.000
_cell.length_c   1.000
_cell.angle_alpha   90.00
_cell.angle_beta   90.00
_cell.angle_gamma   90.00
#
_symmetry.space_group_name_H-M   'P 1'
#
loop_
_entity.id
_entity.type
_entity.pdbx_description
1 polymer ?
#
loop_
_entity_poly.entity_id
_entity_poly.type
_entity_poly.pdbx_seq_one_letter_code
_entity_poly.pdbx_strand_id
1 'polypeptide(L)'
;MKTSFAAAAATLVAGLVSANPLPPTSQADGSASAGVGGMSADNDYACRSTQHPNPVVMLHALGGNKNFDLNLLGGWLRLYGFCTFSLTYGAAPGSAIGGLDAINQSAP
;
A
#
# COMPACT_ATOMS: atom_id res chain seq x y z
N MET A 1 26.99 32.87 -59.23
CA MET A 1 27.34 32.11 -58.02
C MET A 1 26.06 31.91 -57.21
N LYS A 2 25.55 30.67 -57.16
CA LYS A 2 24.34 30.27 -56.44
C LYS A 2 24.78 29.58 -55.15
N THR A 3 24.37 30.08 -54.00
CA THR A 3 24.51 29.37 -52.71
C THR A 3 23.12 29.14 -52.14
N SER A 4 22.68 27.89 -52.20
CA SER A 4 21.41 27.42 -51.64
C SER A 4 21.57 27.18 -50.13
N PHE A 5 20.63 27.69 -49.33
CA PHE A 5 20.45 27.29 -47.94
C PHE A 5 19.56 26.03 -47.91
N ALA A 6 20.05 24.93 -47.35
CA ALA A 6 19.24 23.75 -47.08
C ALA A 6 18.56 23.92 -45.71
N ALA A 7 17.23 23.93 -45.67
CA ALA A 7 16.47 23.86 -44.43
C ALA A 7 16.44 22.40 -43.94
N ALA A 8 16.98 22.14 -42.75
CA ALA A 8 16.85 20.86 -42.08
C ALA A 8 15.44 20.74 -41.48
N ALA A 9 14.64 19.80 -41.99
CA ALA A 9 13.33 19.48 -41.42
C ALA A 9 13.53 18.62 -40.15
N ALA A 10 13.34 19.22 -38.97
CA ALA A 10 13.26 18.48 -37.72
C ALA A 10 11.92 17.74 -37.65
N THR A 11 11.96 16.41 -37.75
CA THR A 11 10.80 15.54 -37.59
C THR A 11 10.48 15.41 -36.10
N LEU A 12 9.37 16.00 -35.66
CA LEU A 12 8.82 15.83 -34.31
C LEU A 12 8.21 14.42 -34.19
N VAL A 13 8.80 13.56 -33.36
CA VAL A 13 8.17 12.29 -32.95
C VAL A 13 7.19 12.61 -31.82
N ALA A 14 5.90 12.67 -32.14
CA ALA A 14 4.84 12.73 -31.13
C ALA A 14 4.64 11.33 -30.55
N GLY A 15 5.15 11.09 -29.33
CA GLY A 15 4.87 9.87 -28.57
C GLY A 15 3.41 9.83 -28.14
N LEU A 16 2.72 8.73 -28.45
CA LEU A 16 1.37 8.45 -27.97
C LEU A 16 1.44 8.08 -26.47
N VAL A 17 1.05 9.01 -25.60
CA VAL A 17 0.73 8.69 -24.20
C VAL A 17 -0.60 7.94 -24.20
N SER A 18 -0.56 6.64 -23.95
CA SER A 18 -1.75 5.83 -23.72
C SER A 18 -2.23 6.08 -22.29
N ALA A 19 -3.33 6.81 -22.14
CA ALA A 19 -4.02 6.96 -20.86
C ALA A 19 -4.91 5.72 -20.65
N ASN A 20 -4.49 4.79 -19.79
CA ASN A 20 -5.39 3.72 -19.35
C ASN A 20 -6.51 4.35 -18.50
N PRO A 21 -7.80 4.17 -18.86
CA PRO A 21 -8.89 4.62 -18.01
C PRO A 21 -8.91 3.81 -16.71
N LEU A 22 -8.97 4.51 -15.57
CA LEU A 22 -9.22 3.91 -14.26
C LEU A 22 -10.59 3.20 -14.27
N PRO A 23 -10.73 2.04 -13.60
CA PRO A 23 -12.00 1.35 -13.54
C PRO A 23 -13.07 2.22 -12.85
N PRO A 24 -14.34 2.10 -13.27
CA PRO A 24 -15.43 2.89 -12.69
C PRO A 24 -15.64 2.51 -11.22
N THR A 25 -15.65 3.49 -10.34
CA THR A 25 -16.00 3.32 -8.93
C THR A 25 -17.50 3.04 -8.80
N SER A 26 -17.87 1.79 -8.55
CA SER A 26 -19.22 1.43 -8.14
C SER A 26 -19.48 1.99 -6.75
N GLN A 27 -20.35 3.00 -6.65
CA GLN A 27 -20.84 3.50 -5.36
C GLN A 27 -21.83 2.50 -4.78
N ALA A 28 -21.50 1.94 -3.62
CA ALA A 28 -22.43 1.17 -2.81
C ALA A 28 -22.93 2.07 -1.67
N ASP A 29 -24.25 2.28 -1.64
CA ASP A 29 -24.94 2.97 -0.57
C ASP A 29 -24.91 2.11 0.71
N GLY A 30 -24.20 2.60 1.73
CA GLY A 30 -24.13 1.98 3.05
C GLY A 30 -23.15 2.73 3.93
N SER A 31 -23.67 3.46 4.92
CA SER A 31 -22.89 4.34 5.80
C SER A 31 -21.81 3.58 6.57
N ALA A 32 -20.55 3.77 6.17
CA ALA A 32 -19.38 3.67 7.03
C ALA A 32 -18.69 5.04 7.02
N SER A 33 -18.42 5.60 8.20
CA SER A 33 -17.77 6.89 8.35
C SER A 33 -16.39 6.85 7.70
N ALA A 34 -16.29 7.51 6.55
CA ALA A 34 -15.09 7.52 5.75
C ALA A 34 -14.09 8.58 6.26
N GLY A 35 -13.42 8.34 7.38
CA GLY A 35 -12.16 9.04 7.67
C GLY A 35 -11.11 8.54 6.68
N VAL A 36 -10.67 9.37 5.71
CA VAL A 36 -9.84 8.91 4.57
C VAL A 36 -10.38 7.60 3.94
N GLY A 37 -11.71 7.45 3.94
CA GLY A 37 -12.29 6.17 4.31
C GLY A 37 -12.99 5.38 3.22
N GLY A 38 -12.64 4.11 3.26
CA GLY A 38 -12.95 3.05 2.31
C GLY A 38 -11.96 1.90 2.49
N MET A 39 -10.72 2.17 2.95
CA MET A 39 -9.84 1.14 3.46
C MET A 39 -10.22 0.83 4.91
N SER A 40 -10.51 -0.43 5.22
CA SER A 40 -10.64 -0.91 6.60
C SER A 40 -9.42 -0.48 7.43
N ALA A 41 -9.57 -0.30 8.74
CA ALA A 41 -8.40 -0.10 9.59
C ALA A 41 -7.56 -1.40 9.63
N ASP A 42 -6.25 -1.27 9.85
CA ASP A 42 -5.43 -2.43 10.21
C ASP A 42 -5.89 -2.97 11.59
N ASN A 43 -5.92 -4.29 11.75
CA ASN A 43 -6.45 -4.96 12.94
C ASN A 43 -7.95 -4.74 13.22
N ASP A 44 -8.76 -4.53 12.17
CA ASP A 44 -10.21 -4.60 12.30
C ASP A 44 -10.68 -6.08 12.36
N TYR A 45 -10.96 -6.57 13.57
CA TYR A 45 -11.43 -7.94 13.81
C TYR A 45 -12.86 -8.21 13.29
N ALA A 46 -13.62 -7.17 12.98
CA ALA A 46 -14.92 -7.30 12.31
C ALA A 46 -14.79 -7.39 10.79
N CYS A 47 -13.61 -7.12 10.21
CA CYS A 47 -13.38 -7.18 8.77
C CYS A 47 -13.69 -8.58 8.21
N ARG A 48 -14.49 -8.61 7.15
CA ARG A 48 -14.82 -9.81 6.37
C ARG A 48 -14.73 -9.48 4.89
N SER A 49 -14.08 -10.34 4.12
CA SER A 49 -13.98 -10.18 2.66
C SER A 49 -14.47 -11.45 1.98
N THR A 50 -15.42 -11.29 1.05
CA THR A 50 -15.92 -12.39 0.22
C THR A 50 -14.98 -12.68 -0.95
N GLN A 51 -14.23 -11.66 -1.41
CA GLN A 51 -13.23 -11.77 -2.46
C GLN A 51 -11.89 -12.33 -1.93
N HIS A 52 -11.51 -11.96 -0.70
CA HIS A 52 -10.28 -12.39 -0.03
C HIS A 52 -10.60 -13.05 1.32
N PRO A 53 -11.13 -14.29 1.33
CA PRO A 53 -11.60 -14.95 2.57
C PRO A 53 -10.49 -15.26 3.57
N ASN A 54 -9.23 -15.31 3.13
CA ASN A 54 -8.07 -15.51 3.99
C ASN A 54 -7.48 -14.14 4.37
N PRO A 55 -7.47 -13.76 5.66
CA PRO A 55 -6.84 -12.53 6.10
C PRO A 55 -5.31 -12.63 5.99
N VAL A 56 -4.65 -11.49 5.85
CA VAL A 56 -3.19 -11.41 5.82
C VAL A 56 -2.69 -10.98 7.19
N VAL A 57 -1.91 -11.85 7.83
CA VAL A 57 -1.17 -11.52 9.06
C VAL A 57 0.25 -11.14 8.69
N MET A 58 0.65 -9.93 9.05
CA MET A 58 1.93 -9.35 8.69
C MET A 58 2.83 -9.24 9.93
N LEU A 59 4.07 -9.66 9.78
CA LEU A 59 5.11 -9.57 10.81
C LEU A 59 6.26 -8.73 10.27
N HIS A 60 6.75 -7.80 11.07
CA HIS A 60 7.89 -6.97 10.69
C HIS A 60 9.19 -7.77 10.75
N ALA A 61 10.22 -7.27 10.08
CA ALA A 61 11.57 -7.85 10.13
C ALA A 61 12.32 -7.47 11.44
N LEU A 62 13.57 -7.91 11.56
CA LEU A 62 14.45 -7.54 12.67
C LEU A 62 14.60 -6.02 12.76
N GLY A 63 14.42 -5.45 13.96
CA GLY A 63 14.51 -4.01 14.17
C GLY A 63 13.37 -3.24 13.52
N GLY A 64 12.25 -3.90 13.23
CA GLY A 64 11.06 -3.36 12.58
C GLY A 64 9.94 -2.97 13.57
N ASN A 65 8.89 -2.34 13.06
CA ASN A 65 7.59 -2.29 13.73
C ASN A 65 6.45 -2.19 12.72
N LYS A 66 5.21 -2.40 13.17
CA LYS A 66 4.05 -2.39 12.25
C LYS A 66 3.79 -1.06 11.53
N ASN A 67 4.27 0.06 12.08
CA ASN A 67 3.93 1.39 11.61
C ASN A 67 4.91 1.95 10.57
N PHE A 68 6.17 1.50 10.51
CA PHE A 68 7.11 1.95 9.47
C PHE A 68 7.55 0.86 8.51
N ASP A 69 7.55 -0.40 8.95
CA ASP A 69 7.97 -1.53 8.10
C ASP A 69 6.79 -2.06 7.27
N LEU A 70 5.59 -2.02 7.86
CA LEU A 70 4.40 -2.67 7.30
C LEU A 70 3.31 -1.70 6.83
N ASN A 71 3.40 -0.40 7.14
CA ASN A 71 2.33 0.56 6.87
C ASN A 71 1.95 0.67 5.39
N LEU A 72 2.94 0.75 4.50
CA LEU A 72 2.74 0.88 3.06
C LEU A 72 2.15 -0.40 2.46
N LEU A 73 2.71 -1.56 2.79
CA LEU A 73 2.22 -2.85 2.31
C LEU A 73 0.81 -3.13 2.84
N GLY A 74 0.55 -2.88 4.13
CA GLY A 74 -0.77 -3.05 4.72
C GLY A 74 -1.79 -2.09 4.13
N GLY A 75 -1.42 -0.83 3.87
CA GLY A 75 -2.26 0.13 3.14
C GLY A 75 -2.58 -0.33 1.73
N TRP A 76 -1.57 -0.81 0.99
CA TRP A 76 -1.74 -1.35 -0.35
C TRP A 76 -2.66 -2.56 -0.37
N LEU A 77 -2.49 -3.54 0.52
CA LEU A 77 -3.36 -4.72 0.58
C LEU A 77 -4.82 -4.33 0.89
N ARG A 78 -5.05 -3.38 1.79
CA ARG A 78 -6.40 -2.92 2.13
C ARG A 78 -7.07 -2.19 0.98
N LEU A 79 -6.31 -1.47 0.15
CA LEU A 79 -6.80 -0.90 -1.11
C LEU A 79 -7.34 -1.96 -2.09
N TYR A 80 -6.84 -3.19 -2.01
CA TYR A 80 -7.32 -4.34 -2.80
C TYR A 80 -8.33 -5.22 -2.06
N GLY A 81 -8.87 -4.79 -0.91
CA GLY A 81 -9.96 -5.49 -0.21
C GLY A 81 -9.52 -6.67 0.66
N PHE A 82 -8.23 -6.73 1.03
CA PHE A 82 -7.74 -7.67 2.05
C PHE A 82 -8.01 -7.16 3.46
N CYS A 83 -8.42 -8.07 4.36
CA CYS A 83 -8.36 -7.82 5.80
C CYS A 83 -6.92 -8.05 6.29
N THR A 84 -6.29 -7.03 6.87
CA THR A 84 -4.90 -7.11 7.36
C THR A 84 -4.83 -7.04 8.88
N PHE A 85 -3.87 -7.75 9.44
CA PHE A 85 -3.56 -7.76 10.86
C PHE A 85 -2.05 -7.67 11.03
N SER A 86 -1.60 -6.86 11.99
CA SER A 86 -0.19 -6.68 12.27
C SER A 86 0.05 -6.28 13.72
N LEU A 87 1.15 -6.77 14.28
CA LEU A 87 1.63 -6.41 15.62
C LEU A 87 3.10 -6.02 15.57
N THR A 88 3.58 -5.37 16.63
CA THR A 88 5.01 -5.22 16.91
C THR A 88 5.39 -6.24 17.97
N TYR A 89 6.27 -7.18 17.64
CA TYR A 89 6.73 -8.26 18.52
C TYR A 89 8.17 -8.02 18.95
N GLY A 90 8.57 -8.57 20.10
CA GLY A 90 9.97 -8.51 20.58
C GLY A 90 10.47 -7.10 20.84
N ALA A 91 9.59 -6.18 21.28
CA ALA A 91 10.01 -4.85 21.69
C ALA A 91 10.54 -4.90 23.12
N ALA A 92 11.83 -4.59 23.31
CA ALA A 92 12.41 -4.45 24.64
C ALA A 92 11.68 -3.34 25.44
N PRO A 93 11.71 -3.38 26.80
CA PRO A 93 11.04 -2.37 27.63
C PRO A 93 11.40 -0.94 27.21
N GLY A 94 10.38 -0.16 26.85
CA GLY A 94 10.54 1.24 26.41
C GLY A 94 10.88 1.43 24.92
N SER A 95 11.03 0.36 24.14
CA SER A 95 11.32 0.43 22.70
C SER A 95 10.03 0.48 21.87
N ALA A 96 9.99 1.36 20.87
CA ALA A 96 8.99 1.31 19.79
C ALA A 96 9.42 0.40 18.63
N ILE A 97 10.61 -0.20 18.72
CA ILE A 97 11.22 -1.08 17.74
C ILE A 97 11.19 -2.52 18.27
N GLY A 98 10.67 -3.43 17.46
CA GLY A 98 10.55 -4.85 17.75
C GLY A 98 11.69 -5.71 17.20
N GLY A 99 11.62 -7.01 17.48
CA GLY A 99 12.64 -7.99 17.10
C GLY A 99 13.94 -7.87 17.90
N LEU A 100 13.93 -7.16 19.02
CA LEU A 100 15.11 -6.88 19.84
C LEU A 100 15.17 -7.70 21.13
N ASP A 101 14.04 -8.21 21.62
CA ASP A 101 13.97 -9.07 22.80
C ASP A 101 14.14 -10.56 22.45
N ALA A 102 14.37 -11.40 23.46
CA ALA A 102 14.44 -12.84 23.31
C ALA A 102 13.14 -13.40 22.70
N ILE A 103 13.25 -14.40 21.82
CA ILE A 103 12.09 -14.98 21.11
C ILE A 103 11.02 -15.48 22.08
N ASN A 104 11.42 -16.12 23.18
CA ASN A 104 10.48 -16.62 24.19
C ASN A 104 9.79 -15.53 25.02
N GLN A 105 10.22 -14.27 24.89
CA GLN A 105 9.62 -13.09 25.52
C GLN A 105 9.00 -12.14 24.50
N SER A 106 9.01 -12.51 23.22
CA SER A 106 8.63 -11.59 22.13
C SER A 106 7.13 -11.45 21.90
N ALA A 107 6.32 -12.31 22.52
CA ALA A 107 4.86 -12.17 22.47
C ALA A 107 4.40 -11.10 23.48
N PRO A 108 3.46 -10.22 23.10
CA PRO A 108 2.86 -9.22 23.99
C PRO A 108 1.96 -9.85 25.07
#